data_AF-A0A090S1D3-F1
#
_entry.id   AF-A0A090S1D3-F1
#
_cell.length_a   1.000
_cell.length_b   1.000
_cell.length_c   1.000
_cell.angle_alpha   90.00
_cell.angle_beta   90.00
_cell.angle_gamma   90.00
#
_symmetry.space_group_name_H-M   'P 1'
#
loop_
_entity.id
_entity.type
_entity.pdbx_description
1 polymer ?
#
loop_
_entity_poly.entity_id
_entity_poly.type
_entity_poly.pdbx_seq_one_letter_code
_entity_poly.pdbx_strand_id
1 'polypeptide(L)'
;MAFAIDSADLPVTIPADTYRIRITPAGQSTDADVVFDSGDLNLAGGTDLMVTAVPNVVTSGTGESPVDLLVADGSSVAVVRDADGKAVVRAAHAIQDAPAVDIVANSTAVTGLTNLTYENLAGVEIAPGTVDVGVTVAGTTTPEVISVPGATFSTGSETTIFAVGRLDDSSQEALIIDDDLRGIATYAKIRVVHANPTAAAATVDIHAVADGGSFSPSTVVLSGVSFKDTAVLKVPAGTYDLAVAEAGTTNILLQNTNVPAVSNGNVVTAFATEDSIALNIDK
;
A
#
# COMPACT_ATOMS: atom_id res chain seq x y z
N MET A 1 -16.94 37.54 -1.28
CA MET A 1 -15.91 37.95 -0.31
C MET A 1 -14.58 37.97 -1.05
N ALA A 2 -13.85 39.09 -1.04
CA ALA A 2 -12.59 39.19 -1.77
C ALA A 2 -11.43 38.93 -0.79
N PHE A 3 -10.74 37.81 -0.94
CA PHE A 3 -9.43 37.61 -0.31
C PHE A 3 -8.37 38.34 -1.14
N ALA A 4 -7.52 39.11 -0.48
CA ALA A 4 -6.33 39.73 -1.06
C ALA A 4 -5.10 39.33 -0.24
N ILE A 5 -4.01 39.07 -0.97
CA ILE A 5 -2.77 38.37 -0.58
C ILE A 5 -1.79 39.24 0.24
N ASP A 6 -0.99 38.56 1.07
CA ASP A 6 0.25 38.97 1.77
C ASP A 6 0.10 39.96 2.93
N SER A 7 -0.38 39.47 4.08
CA SER A 7 -0.33 40.19 5.35
C SER A 7 0.93 39.79 6.11
N ALA A 8 1.78 40.77 6.45
CA ALA A 8 2.88 40.58 7.41
C ALA A 8 2.37 40.27 8.84
N ASP A 9 1.08 40.48 9.09
CA ASP A 9 0.40 40.19 10.33
C ASP A 9 -0.21 38.79 10.26
N LEU A 10 0.59 37.81 10.69
CA LEU A 10 0.09 36.51 11.15
C LEU A 10 -0.18 36.60 12.65
N PRO A 11 -1.24 35.95 13.18
CA PRO A 11 -2.20 35.08 12.48
C PRO A 11 -3.34 35.85 11.78
N VAL A 12 -3.94 35.22 10.76
CA VAL A 12 -5.15 35.73 10.09
C VAL A 12 -6.39 35.26 10.84
N THR A 13 -7.23 36.20 11.30
CA THR A 13 -8.55 35.88 11.89
C THR A 13 -9.62 35.82 10.81
N ILE A 14 -10.34 34.71 10.73
CA ILE A 14 -11.46 34.50 9.80
C ILE A 14 -12.75 34.12 10.55
N PRO A 15 -13.94 34.44 10.01
CA PRO A 15 -15.20 33.92 10.53
C PRO A 15 -15.23 32.38 10.54
N ALA A 16 -16.06 31.80 11.41
CA ALA A 16 -16.35 30.38 11.35
C ALA A 16 -17.23 30.07 10.14
N ASP A 17 -16.75 29.22 9.23
CA ASP A 17 -17.46 28.80 8.02
C ASP A 17 -16.77 27.60 7.38
N THR A 18 -17.31 27.12 6.25
CA THR A 18 -16.64 26.16 5.37
C THR A 18 -15.75 26.90 4.38
N TYR A 19 -14.47 26.52 4.34
CA TYR A 19 -13.45 27.12 3.49
C TYR A 19 -12.80 26.07 2.61
N ARG A 20 -12.08 26.53 1.58
CA ARG A 20 -11.11 25.71 0.84
C ARG A 20 -9.75 26.37 0.94
N ILE A 21 -8.74 25.59 1.32
CA ILE A 21 -7.35 26.03 1.35
C ILE A 21 -6.70 25.55 0.05
N ARG A 22 -6.24 26.50 -0.76
CA ARG A 22 -5.64 26.23 -2.06
C ARG A 22 -4.23 26.79 -2.13
N ILE A 23 -3.32 26.05 -2.76
CA ILE A 23 -1.93 26.47 -2.97
C ILE A 23 -1.71 26.63 -4.47
N THR A 24 -1.12 27.76 -4.86
CA THR A 24 -0.65 28.02 -6.23
C THR A 24 0.85 28.34 -6.20
N PRO A 25 1.60 28.06 -7.28
CA PRO A 25 2.97 28.53 -7.42
C PRO A 25 3.08 30.06 -7.31
N ALA A 26 4.22 30.55 -6.85
CA ALA A 26 4.44 31.99 -6.67
C ALA A 26 4.22 32.78 -7.98
N GLY A 27 3.47 33.87 -7.91
CA GLY A 27 3.12 34.68 -9.08
C GLY A 27 1.98 34.13 -9.92
N GLN A 28 1.43 32.96 -9.57
CA GLN A 28 0.27 32.34 -10.22
C GLN A 28 -0.94 32.38 -9.29
N SER A 29 -2.13 32.59 -9.84
CA SER A 29 -3.35 32.79 -9.03
C SER A 29 -4.65 32.39 -9.73
N THR A 30 -4.58 31.67 -10.85
CA THR A 30 -5.79 31.16 -11.51
C THR A 30 -6.13 29.76 -10.98
N ASP A 31 -7.38 29.34 -11.15
CA ASP A 31 -7.80 27.98 -10.77
C ASP A 31 -7.03 26.90 -11.54
N ALA A 32 -6.51 27.21 -12.73
CA ALA A 32 -5.67 26.30 -13.51
C ALA A 32 -4.25 26.13 -12.94
N ASP A 33 -3.83 27.00 -12.02
CA ASP A 33 -2.51 26.97 -11.39
C ASP A 33 -2.52 26.32 -10.01
N VAL A 34 -3.68 25.84 -9.55
CA VAL A 34 -3.83 25.20 -8.24
C VAL A 34 -3.05 23.88 -8.26
N VAL A 35 -2.11 23.76 -7.32
CA VAL A 35 -1.32 22.54 -7.12
C VAL A 35 -1.77 21.75 -5.89
N PHE A 36 -2.63 22.34 -5.06
CA PHE A 36 -3.28 21.67 -3.93
C PHE A 36 -4.64 22.33 -3.68
N ASP A 37 -5.70 21.54 -3.50
CA ASP A 37 -6.99 21.96 -2.98
C ASP A 37 -7.40 21.05 -1.82
N SER A 38 -7.63 21.61 -0.63
CA SER A 38 -8.13 20.83 0.52
C SER A 38 -9.53 20.26 0.31
N GLY A 39 -10.26 20.76 -0.68
CA GLY A 39 -11.71 20.63 -0.73
C GLY A 39 -12.35 21.39 0.43
N ASP A 40 -13.62 21.09 0.68
CA ASP A 40 -14.40 21.74 1.72
C ASP A 40 -13.90 21.35 3.12
N LEU A 41 -13.45 22.35 3.87
CA LEU A 41 -12.95 22.23 5.22
C LEU A 41 -13.76 23.12 6.16
N ASN A 42 -14.43 22.51 7.13
CA ASN A 42 -15.18 23.24 8.14
C ASN A 42 -14.22 23.82 9.19
N LEU A 43 -14.12 25.16 9.26
CA LEU A 43 -13.29 25.86 10.22
C LEU A 43 -14.18 26.41 11.35
N ALA A 44 -14.22 25.67 12.46
CA ALA A 44 -15.01 26.04 13.63
C ALA A 44 -14.42 27.27 14.35
N GLY A 45 -15.31 28.13 14.85
CA GLY A 45 -14.91 29.31 15.61
C GLY A 45 -14.25 28.95 16.94
N GLY A 46 -13.33 29.81 17.40
CA GLY A 46 -12.62 29.64 18.67
C GLY A 46 -11.44 28.66 18.61
N THR A 47 -11.03 28.25 17.41
CA THR A 47 -9.81 27.47 17.18
C THR A 47 -8.70 28.39 16.66
N ASP A 48 -7.47 28.16 17.14
CA ASP A 48 -6.26 28.73 16.55
C ASP A 48 -5.57 27.62 15.76
N LEU A 49 -5.46 27.80 14.44
CA LEU A 49 -4.89 26.79 13.55
C LEU A 49 -3.51 27.21 13.07
N MET A 50 -2.54 26.30 13.22
CA MET A 50 -1.27 26.37 12.52
C MET A 50 -1.33 25.44 11.31
N VAL A 51 -1.34 26.04 10.12
CA VAL A 51 -1.38 25.31 8.84
C VAL A 51 -0.01 25.39 8.17
N THR A 52 0.55 24.26 7.78
CA THR A 52 1.86 24.18 7.12
C THR A 52 1.80 23.23 5.93
N ALA A 53 2.26 23.69 4.77
CA ALA A 53 2.47 22.80 3.63
C ALA A 53 3.70 21.93 3.88
N VAL A 54 3.53 20.61 3.78
CA VAL A 54 4.61 19.62 3.89
C VAL A 54 4.70 18.84 2.58
N PRO A 55 5.86 18.29 2.20
CA PRO A 55 5.96 17.46 1.01
C PRO A 55 4.96 16.29 1.07
N ASN A 56 4.23 16.05 -0.02
CA ASN A 56 3.43 14.84 -0.14
C ASN A 56 4.40 13.63 -0.20
N VAL A 57 4.08 12.61 0.59
CA VAL A 57 4.91 11.41 0.78
C VAL A 57 4.28 10.17 0.16
N VAL A 58 3.01 10.26 -0.24
CA VAL A 58 2.40 9.33 -1.18
C VAL A 58 3.02 9.64 -2.53
N THR A 59 3.58 8.60 -3.15
CA THR A 59 4.42 8.74 -4.35
C THR A 59 4.09 7.67 -5.38
N SER A 60 3.00 6.94 -5.15
CA SER A 60 2.49 5.89 -6.02
C SER A 60 1.44 6.39 -6.99
N GLY A 61 0.94 7.63 -6.83
CA GLY A 61 -0.09 8.22 -7.68
C GLY A 61 0.43 9.21 -8.73
N THR A 62 -0.11 9.15 -9.94
CA THR A 62 0.05 10.17 -10.97
C THR A 62 -0.83 11.38 -10.68
N GLY A 63 -0.28 12.59 -10.84
CA GLY A 63 -1.06 13.83 -10.66
C GLY A 63 -1.43 14.15 -9.20
N GLU A 64 -0.77 13.53 -8.22
CA GLU A 64 -0.91 13.94 -6.83
C GLU A 64 -0.34 15.34 -6.60
N SER A 65 -0.93 16.06 -5.63
CA SER A 65 -0.38 17.31 -5.17
C SER A 65 1.06 17.13 -4.68
N PRO A 66 1.98 18.08 -4.96
CA PRO A 66 3.34 18.03 -4.43
C PRO A 66 3.40 18.21 -2.91
N VAL A 67 2.31 18.65 -2.27
CA VAL A 67 2.24 18.94 -0.85
C VAL A 67 0.98 18.35 -0.21
N ASP A 68 1.08 18.03 1.07
CA ASP A 68 -0.07 17.89 1.97
C ASP A 68 -0.11 19.11 2.91
N LEU A 69 -1.24 19.35 3.56
CA LEU A 69 -1.33 20.33 4.65
C LEU A 69 -1.27 19.61 6.00
N LEU A 70 -0.34 20.04 6.85
CA LEU A 70 -0.33 19.72 8.26
C LEU A 70 -1.10 20.81 9.01
N VAL A 71 -2.19 20.46 9.67
CA VAL A 71 -3.06 21.38 10.42
C VAL A 71 -3.00 21.01 11.89
N ALA A 72 -2.48 21.91 12.73
CA ALA A 72 -2.44 21.74 14.17
C ALA A 72 -3.40 22.73 14.85
N ASP A 73 -4.19 22.26 15.81
CA ASP A 73 -5.19 23.06 16.56
C ASP A 73 -4.80 23.32 18.03
N GLY A 74 -3.55 23.00 18.39
CA GLY A 74 -3.02 23.08 19.75
C GLY A 74 -3.28 21.85 20.62
N SER A 75 -4.16 20.93 20.19
CA SER A 75 -4.44 19.65 20.87
C SER A 75 -4.10 18.42 20.02
N SER A 76 -4.22 18.54 18.70
CA SER A 76 -4.03 17.49 17.73
C SER A 76 -3.38 18.03 16.46
N VAL A 77 -2.94 17.10 15.61
CA VAL A 77 -2.41 17.39 14.29
C VAL A 77 -3.12 16.50 13.28
N ALA A 78 -3.67 17.10 12.23
CA ALA A 78 -4.30 16.42 11.11
C ALA A 78 -3.49 16.65 9.82
N VAL A 79 -3.43 15.63 8.97
CA VAL A 79 -2.93 15.77 7.60
C VAL A 79 -4.14 15.91 6.68
N VAL A 80 -4.26 17.05 6.01
CA VAL A 80 -5.27 17.30 4.99
C VAL A 80 -4.61 17.09 3.63
N ARG A 81 -5.15 16.13 2.89
CA ARG A 81 -4.68 15.79 1.55
C ARG A 81 -5.49 16.52 0.49
N ASP A 82 -4.94 16.53 -0.72
CA ASP A 82 -5.61 17.10 -1.88
C ASP A 82 -6.93 16.37 -2.16
N ALA A 83 -8.02 17.13 -2.37
CA ALA A 83 -9.35 16.59 -2.55
C ALA A 83 -9.51 15.75 -3.82
N ASP A 84 -8.70 16.00 -4.85
CA ASP A 84 -8.69 15.22 -6.08
C ASP A 84 -7.74 14.02 -6.03
N GLY A 85 -6.98 13.89 -4.93
CA GLY A 85 -6.05 12.80 -4.67
C GLY A 85 -6.71 11.42 -4.77
N LYS A 86 -5.94 10.44 -5.24
CA LYS A 86 -6.39 9.06 -5.46
C LYS A 86 -5.99 8.15 -4.31
N ALA A 87 -6.64 7.00 -4.22
CA ALA A 87 -6.14 5.86 -3.47
C ALA A 87 -5.42 4.91 -4.42
N VAL A 88 -4.40 4.21 -3.93
CA VAL A 88 -3.72 3.16 -4.69
C VAL A 88 -4.17 1.82 -4.15
N VAL A 89 -4.75 1.01 -5.04
CA VAL A 89 -5.17 -0.36 -4.73
C VAL A 89 -4.37 -1.32 -5.57
N ARG A 90 -3.78 -2.30 -4.90
CA ARG A 90 -3.06 -3.40 -5.51
C ARG A 90 -3.78 -4.70 -5.24
N ALA A 91 -3.71 -5.61 -6.20
CA ALA A 91 -4.24 -6.95 -6.06
C ALA A 91 -3.14 -7.95 -6.38
N ALA A 92 -3.02 -8.97 -5.53
CA ALA A 92 -2.05 -10.04 -5.67
C ALA A 92 -2.77 -11.39 -5.66
N HIS A 93 -2.45 -12.22 -6.64
CA HIS A 93 -3.04 -13.55 -6.73
C HIS A 93 -2.06 -14.60 -6.19
N ALA A 94 -2.36 -15.16 -5.01
CA ALA A 94 -1.52 -16.14 -4.33
C ALA A 94 -2.25 -17.46 -4.06
N ILE A 95 -3.10 -17.90 -5.01
CA ILE A 95 -3.81 -19.18 -4.92
C ILE A 95 -3.34 -20.03 -6.10
N GLN A 96 -2.52 -21.05 -5.85
CA GLN A 96 -1.85 -21.83 -6.90
C GLN A 96 -2.82 -22.62 -7.78
N ASP A 97 -3.91 -23.12 -7.20
CA ASP A 97 -4.87 -24.00 -7.86
C ASP A 97 -6.05 -23.27 -8.50
N ALA A 98 -5.99 -21.93 -8.58
CA ALA A 98 -6.99 -21.12 -9.26
C ALA A 98 -6.56 -20.71 -10.68
N PRO A 99 -7.53 -20.54 -11.61
CA PRO A 99 -7.27 -19.90 -12.89
C PRO A 99 -6.97 -18.41 -12.70
N ALA A 100 -6.56 -17.74 -13.78
CA ALA A 100 -6.42 -16.28 -13.77
C ALA A 100 -7.72 -15.60 -13.31
N VAL A 101 -7.58 -14.49 -12.59
CA VAL A 101 -8.69 -13.76 -11.96
C VAL A 101 -8.79 -12.31 -12.43
N ASP A 102 -10.00 -11.77 -12.35
CA ASP A 102 -10.27 -10.34 -12.47
C ASP A 102 -10.69 -9.79 -11.10
N ILE A 103 -10.31 -8.54 -10.84
CA ILE A 103 -10.84 -7.77 -9.71
C ILE A 103 -12.03 -6.96 -10.19
N VAL A 104 -13.14 -7.05 -9.47
CA VAL A 104 -14.34 -6.26 -9.71
C VAL A 104 -14.57 -5.28 -8.56
N ALA A 105 -15.02 -4.07 -8.88
CA ALA A 105 -15.52 -3.09 -7.92
C ALA A 105 -16.99 -2.80 -8.27
N ASN A 106 -17.90 -3.01 -7.31
CA ASN A 106 -19.35 -2.92 -7.52
C ASN A 106 -19.79 -3.74 -8.76
N SER A 107 -19.33 -5.00 -8.83
CA SER A 107 -19.56 -5.94 -9.95
C SER A 107 -19.07 -5.49 -11.34
N THR A 108 -18.21 -4.47 -11.41
CA THR A 108 -17.59 -4.00 -12.66
C THR A 108 -16.09 -4.27 -12.64
N ALA A 109 -15.54 -4.87 -13.69
CA ALA A 109 -14.11 -5.17 -13.76
C ALA A 109 -13.25 -3.90 -13.69
N VAL A 110 -12.20 -3.93 -12.86
CA VAL A 110 -11.28 -2.82 -12.66
C VAL A 110 -10.18 -2.90 -13.72
N THR A 111 -10.15 -1.92 -14.62
CA THR A 111 -9.13 -1.86 -15.68
C THR A 111 -7.73 -1.79 -15.06
N GLY A 112 -6.82 -2.68 -15.49
CA GLY A 112 -5.47 -2.80 -14.92
C GLY A 112 -5.34 -3.87 -13.84
N LEU A 113 -6.44 -4.37 -13.30
CA LEU A 113 -6.50 -5.51 -12.37
C LEU A 113 -7.30 -6.69 -12.97
N THR A 114 -7.10 -6.94 -14.26
CA THR A 114 -7.73 -8.03 -15.01
C THR A 114 -6.69 -9.05 -15.46
N ASN A 115 -7.08 -10.32 -15.55
CA ASN A 115 -6.25 -11.44 -15.96
C ASN A 115 -4.97 -11.55 -15.12
N LEU A 116 -5.11 -11.37 -13.81
CA LEU A 116 -4.04 -11.61 -12.85
C LEU A 116 -3.83 -13.13 -12.78
N THR A 117 -2.65 -13.60 -13.15
CA THR A 117 -2.27 -15.01 -13.02
C THR A 117 -1.69 -15.29 -11.64
N TYR A 118 -1.52 -16.56 -11.27
CA TYR A 118 -0.79 -16.94 -10.05
C TYR A 118 0.54 -16.19 -9.94
N GLU A 119 0.83 -15.70 -8.73
CA GLU A 119 1.96 -14.85 -8.34
C GLU A 119 2.04 -13.47 -9.00
N ASN A 120 1.02 -13.08 -9.78
CA ASN A 120 0.94 -11.73 -10.31
C ASN A 120 0.42 -10.76 -9.25
N LEU A 121 1.08 -9.60 -9.16
CA LEU A 121 0.67 -8.45 -8.38
C LEU A 121 0.63 -7.24 -9.32
N ALA A 122 -0.52 -6.56 -9.35
CA ALA A 122 -0.74 -5.35 -10.13
C ALA A 122 -1.39 -4.26 -9.27
N GLY A 123 -1.26 -3.01 -9.69
CA GLY A 123 -1.76 -1.85 -8.97
C GLY A 123 -2.42 -0.83 -9.88
N VAL A 124 -3.43 -0.15 -9.35
CA VAL A 124 -4.16 0.92 -10.03
C VAL A 124 -4.49 2.04 -9.05
N GLU A 125 -4.67 3.24 -9.59
CA GLU A 125 -5.24 4.36 -8.87
C GLU A 125 -6.76 4.35 -9.01
N ILE A 126 -7.45 4.60 -7.90
CA ILE A 126 -8.91 4.70 -7.86
C ILE A 126 -9.34 5.99 -7.15
N ALA A 127 -10.56 6.43 -7.44
CA ALA A 127 -11.17 7.48 -6.62
C ALA A 127 -11.37 6.95 -5.18
N PRO A 128 -11.09 7.78 -4.16
CA PRO A 128 -11.37 7.41 -2.78
C PRO A 128 -12.88 7.22 -2.58
N GLY A 129 -13.24 6.33 -1.66
CA GLY A 129 -14.64 5.98 -1.41
C GLY A 129 -14.79 4.57 -0.85
N THR A 130 -16.04 4.15 -0.72
CA THR A 130 -16.40 2.80 -0.30
C THR A 130 -16.99 2.03 -1.48
N VAL A 131 -16.48 0.84 -1.73
CA VAL A 131 -16.91 -0.04 -2.82
C VAL A 131 -16.93 -1.49 -2.37
N ASP A 132 -17.77 -2.31 -3.00
CA ASP A 132 -17.71 -3.76 -2.82
C ASP A 132 -16.64 -4.32 -3.77
N VAL A 133 -15.58 -4.91 -3.22
CA VAL A 133 -14.50 -5.53 -4.00
C VAL A 133 -14.76 -7.02 -4.12
N GLY A 134 -14.69 -7.55 -5.34
CA GLY A 134 -14.83 -8.97 -5.62
C GLY A 134 -13.68 -9.51 -6.45
N VAL A 135 -13.47 -10.82 -6.38
CA VAL A 135 -12.54 -11.56 -7.25
C VAL A 135 -13.34 -12.55 -8.06
N THR A 136 -13.19 -12.53 -9.38
CA THR A 136 -13.91 -13.41 -10.31
C THR A 136 -12.94 -14.15 -11.21
N VAL A 137 -13.38 -15.23 -11.87
CA VAL A 137 -12.59 -15.87 -12.91
C VAL A 137 -12.39 -14.89 -14.07
N ALA A 138 -11.19 -14.83 -14.65
CA ALA A 138 -10.86 -13.89 -15.72
C ALA A 138 -11.87 -13.96 -16.88
N GLY A 139 -12.32 -12.79 -17.33
CA GLY A 139 -13.34 -12.64 -18.37
C GLY A 139 -14.79 -12.80 -17.88
N THR A 140 -14.99 -12.96 -16.57
CA THR A 140 -16.33 -13.06 -15.95
C THR A 140 -16.52 -12.02 -14.86
N THR A 141 -17.77 -11.67 -14.55
CA THR A 141 -18.11 -10.80 -13.42
C THR A 141 -18.88 -11.52 -12.32
N THR A 142 -19.31 -12.76 -12.55
CA THR A 142 -20.00 -13.61 -11.57
C THR A 142 -19.74 -15.10 -11.86
N PRO A 143 -19.77 -15.98 -10.85
CA PRO A 143 -19.86 -15.64 -9.42
C PRO A 143 -18.55 -15.04 -8.89
N GLU A 144 -18.65 -14.21 -7.85
CA GLU A 144 -17.48 -13.79 -7.06
C GLU A 144 -17.00 -14.99 -6.25
N VAL A 145 -15.71 -15.30 -6.39
CA VAL A 145 -15.02 -16.40 -5.68
C VAL A 145 -14.54 -15.93 -4.31
N ILE A 146 -14.18 -14.65 -4.20
CA ILE A 146 -13.87 -13.92 -2.97
C ILE A 146 -14.65 -12.60 -3.03
N SER A 147 -15.24 -12.18 -1.90
CA SER A 147 -16.00 -10.93 -1.80
C SER A 147 -15.61 -10.18 -0.53
N VAL A 148 -15.38 -8.87 -0.68
CA VAL A 148 -15.01 -7.92 0.37
C VAL A 148 -15.99 -6.74 0.30
N PRO A 149 -17.16 -6.87 0.96
CA PRO A 149 -18.17 -5.82 0.93
C PRO A 149 -17.73 -4.61 1.75
N GLY A 150 -18.04 -3.41 1.26
CA GLY A 150 -17.81 -2.15 1.97
C GLY A 150 -16.34 -1.82 2.22
N ALA A 151 -15.43 -2.21 1.33
CA ALA A 151 -14.02 -1.81 1.42
C ALA A 151 -13.90 -0.29 1.23
N THR A 152 -13.26 0.39 2.20
CA THR A 152 -13.09 1.84 2.19
C THR A 152 -11.65 2.21 1.87
N PHE A 153 -11.46 3.04 0.85
CA PHE A 153 -10.17 3.59 0.43
C PHE A 153 -10.16 5.09 0.63
N SER A 154 -9.20 5.59 1.39
CA SER A 154 -9.07 7.03 1.70
C SER A 154 -8.10 7.70 0.72
N THR A 155 -8.17 9.01 0.58
CA THR A 155 -7.23 9.76 -0.25
C THR A 155 -5.78 9.49 0.16
N GLY A 156 -4.98 9.03 -0.80
CA GLY A 156 -3.58 8.63 -0.64
C GLY A 156 -3.37 7.41 0.26
N SER A 157 -4.40 6.59 0.51
CA SER A 157 -4.18 5.26 1.09
C SER A 157 -3.56 4.35 0.03
N GLU A 158 -2.59 3.55 0.44
CA GLU A 158 -2.01 2.49 -0.37
C GLU A 158 -2.47 1.16 0.26
N THR A 159 -3.13 0.28 -0.50
CA THR A 159 -3.66 -0.98 0.02
C THR A 159 -3.35 -2.11 -0.96
N THR A 160 -2.91 -3.27 -0.45
CA THR A 160 -2.80 -4.51 -1.23
C THR A 160 -3.80 -5.53 -0.74
N ILE A 161 -4.56 -6.10 -1.66
CA ILE A 161 -5.50 -7.19 -1.40
C ILE A 161 -4.92 -8.46 -2.02
N PHE A 162 -4.51 -9.40 -1.18
CA PHE A 162 -4.08 -10.72 -1.62
C PHE A 162 -5.28 -11.67 -1.64
N ALA A 163 -5.45 -12.39 -2.74
CA ALA A 163 -6.22 -13.63 -2.74
C ALA A 163 -5.31 -14.74 -2.21
N VAL A 164 -5.67 -15.33 -1.06
CA VAL A 164 -4.93 -16.40 -0.37
C VAL A 164 -5.84 -17.58 -0.08
N GLY A 165 -5.28 -18.73 0.32
CA GLY A 165 -6.04 -19.96 0.55
C GLY A 165 -5.96 -20.89 -0.67
N ARG A 166 -6.90 -21.84 -0.76
CA ARG A 166 -6.96 -22.82 -1.86
C ARG A 166 -8.38 -22.97 -2.37
N LEU A 167 -8.54 -23.29 -3.65
CA LEU A 167 -9.86 -23.63 -4.20
C LEU A 167 -10.28 -25.06 -3.85
N ASP A 168 -9.33 -26.00 -3.81
CA ASP A 168 -9.61 -27.42 -3.59
C ASP A 168 -10.27 -27.73 -2.23
N ASP A 169 -9.97 -26.94 -1.20
CA ASP A 169 -10.55 -27.05 0.14
C ASP A 169 -11.55 -25.92 0.48
N SER A 170 -11.80 -25.01 -0.47
CA SER A 170 -12.69 -23.86 -0.31
C SER A 170 -12.29 -22.88 0.80
N SER A 171 -10.98 -22.75 1.07
CA SER A 171 -10.42 -21.82 2.06
C SER A 171 -10.09 -20.43 1.50
N GLN A 172 -10.38 -20.17 0.23
CA GLN A 172 -10.00 -18.91 -0.42
C GLN A 172 -10.62 -17.69 0.26
N GLU A 173 -9.79 -16.69 0.55
CA GLU A 173 -10.17 -15.45 1.23
C GLU A 173 -9.30 -14.27 0.79
N ALA A 174 -9.75 -13.05 1.11
CA ALA A 174 -8.96 -11.83 0.93
C ALA A 174 -8.13 -11.53 2.18
N LEU A 175 -6.83 -11.30 1.99
CA LEU A 175 -5.94 -10.69 2.98
C LEU A 175 -5.68 -9.24 2.58
N ILE A 176 -6.21 -8.30 3.36
CA ILE A 176 -6.09 -6.86 3.12
C ILE A 176 -4.93 -6.31 3.96
N ILE A 177 -4.03 -5.60 3.30
CA ILE A 177 -2.83 -5.02 3.91
C ILE A 177 -2.81 -3.53 3.60
N ASP A 178 -2.82 -2.70 4.65
CA ASP A 178 -2.52 -1.28 4.54
C ASP A 178 -1.02 -1.10 4.36
N ASP A 179 -0.64 -0.42 3.30
CA ASP A 179 0.73 -0.33 2.86
C ASP A 179 1.37 1.01 3.19
N ASP A 180 2.69 0.93 3.36
CA ASP A 180 3.59 2.07 3.31
C ASP A 180 4.57 1.81 2.17
N LEU A 181 4.28 2.33 0.99
CA LEU A 181 5.15 2.30 -0.19
C LEU A 181 6.07 3.50 -0.28
N ARG A 182 6.17 4.30 0.77
CA ARG A 182 7.11 5.42 0.81
C ARG A 182 8.54 4.89 0.85
N GLY A 183 9.35 5.27 -0.13
CA GLY A 183 10.78 5.00 -0.11
C GLY A 183 11.52 5.79 0.96
N ILE A 184 12.51 5.18 1.60
CA ILE A 184 13.41 5.84 2.57
C ILE A 184 14.84 5.79 2.03
N ALA A 185 15.49 6.96 1.86
CA ALA A 185 16.78 7.06 1.17
C ALA A 185 17.96 6.32 1.85
N THR A 186 17.79 5.84 3.09
CA THR A 186 18.86 5.18 3.87
C THR A 186 18.80 3.66 3.87
N TYR A 187 17.70 3.05 3.43
CA TYR A 187 17.52 1.58 3.40
C TYR A 187 16.42 1.18 2.42
N ALA A 188 16.37 -0.11 2.04
CA ALA A 188 15.23 -0.69 1.33
C ALA A 188 14.24 -1.33 2.32
N LYS A 189 12.95 -1.35 1.96
CA LYS A 189 11.91 -2.09 2.69
C LYS A 189 11.58 -3.38 1.94
N ILE A 190 11.61 -4.52 2.64
CA ILE A 190 11.05 -5.79 2.14
C ILE A 190 9.82 -6.11 2.98
N ARG A 191 8.64 -5.99 2.39
CA ARG A 191 7.37 -6.44 2.95
C ARG A 191 7.26 -7.94 2.73
N VAL A 192 7.25 -8.70 3.82
CA VAL A 192 7.10 -10.15 3.81
C VAL A 192 5.64 -10.47 4.08
N VAL A 193 5.04 -11.32 3.25
CA VAL A 193 3.68 -11.83 3.41
C VAL A 193 3.72 -13.36 3.36
N HIS A 194 3.22 -14.03 4.38
CA HIS A 194 3.07 -15.48 4.34
C HIS A 194 1.71 -15.83 3.71
N ALA A 195 1.69 -16.04 2.40
CA ALA A 195 0.48 -16.29 1.62
C ALA A 195 0.19 -17.79 1.39
N ASN A 196 0.99 -18.68 1.95
CA ASN A 196 0.86 -20.13 1.81
C ASN A 196 0.04 -20.73 2.97
N PRO A 197 -1.15 -21.30 2.69
CA PRO A 197 -2.03 -21.90 3.70
C PRO A 197 -1.61 -23.33 4.12
N THR A 198 -0.56 -23.90 3.52
CA THR A 198 -0.23 -25.32 3.65
C THR A 198 0.25 -25.67 5.06
N ALA A 199 -0.36 -26.71 5.65
CA ALA A 199 -0.11 -27.20 7.00
C ALA A 199 1.25 -27.93 7.21
N ALA A 200 2.16 -27.93 6.22
CA ALA A 200 3.45 -28.62 6.33
C ALA A 200 4.25 -28.14 7.56
N ALA A 201 4.12 -26.86 7.89
CA ALA A 201 4.45 -26.32 9.20
C ALA A 201 3.37 -25.31 9.60
N ALA A 202 2.86 -25.41 10.84
CA ALA A 202 1.87 -24.45 11.34
C ALA A 202 2.42 -23.01 11.41
N THR A 203 3.74 -22.90 11.56
CA THR A 203 4.51 -21.66 11.53
C THR A 203 5.85 -21.89 10.84
N VAL A 204 6.39 -20.86 10.20
CA VAL A 204 7.68 -20.91 9.50
C VAL A 204 8.65 -19.84 10.01
N ASP A 205 9.94 -20.08 9.81
CA ASP A 205 10.97 -19.07 10.00
C ASP A 205 11.38 -18.52 8.63
N ILE A 206 11.52 -17.20 8.53
CA ILE A 206 12.01 -16.51 7.34
C ILE A 206 13.49 -16.23 7.56
N HIS A 207 14.31 -16.68 6.63
CA HIS A 207 15.74 -16.44 6.61
C HIS A 207 16.09 -15.47 5.48
N ALA A 208 17.09 -14.63 5.73
CA ALA A 208 17.70 -13.82 4.70
C ALA A 208 19.23 -13.83 4.85
N VAL A 209 19.93 -13.91 3.74
CA VAL A 209 21.40 -13.81 3.67
C VAL A 209 21.79 -12.91 2.50
N ALA A 210 23.03 -12.41 2.50
CA ALA A 210 23.59 -11.82 1.29
C ALA A 210 23.71 -12.88 0.19
N ASP A 211 23.65 -12.47 -1.07
CA ASP A 211 23.78 -13.32 -2.26
C ASP A 211 24.88 -14.40 -2.14
N GLY A 212 24.49 -15.66 -2.31
CA GLY A 212 25.35 -16.83 -2.20
C GLY A 212 25.70 -17.24 -0.76
N GLY A 213 25.09 -16.62 0.24
CA GLY A 213 25.24 -16.94 1.65
C GLY A 213 24.61 -18.28 2.03
N SER A 214 25.04 -18.85 3.16
CA SER A 214 24.46 -20.09 3.70
C SER A 214 23.44 -19.80 4.78
N PHE A 215 22.25 -20.43 4.68
CA PHE A 215 21.23 -20.35 5.72
C PHE A 215 21.63 -21.13 6.97
N SER A 216 21.41 -20.52 8.13
CA SER A 216 21.70 -21.13 9.44
C SER A 216 20.77 -20.54 10.51
N PRO A 217 20.77 -21.04 11.75
CA PRO A 217 19.92 -20.49 12.81
C PRO A 217 20.15 -19.00 13.10
N SER A 218 21.34 -18.45 12.78
CA SER A 218 21.62 -17.02 12.96
C SER A 218 21.13 -16.13 11.80
N THR A 219 20.59 -16.71 10.73
CA THR A 219 20.10 -15.98 9.55
C THR A 219 18.58 -15.81 9.56
N VAL A 220 17.91 -16.26 10.63
CA VAL A 220 16.48 -16.02 10.86
C VAL A 220 16.26 -14.53 11.02
N VAL A 221 15.44 -13.94 10.16
CA VAL A 221 15.02 -12.53 10.22
C VAL A 221 13.60 -12.38 10.76
N LEU A 222 12.76 -13.40 10.63
CA LEU A 222 11.44 -13.49 11.25
C LEU A 222 11.23 -14.92 11.75
N SER A 223 10.78 -15.08 12.98
CA SER A 223 10.56 -16.40 13.58
C SER A 223 9.08 -16.66 13.84
N GLY A 224 8.61 -17.88 13.61
CA GLY A 224 7.26 -18.31 13.97
C GLY A 224 6.15 -17.57 13.20
N VAL A 225 6.41 -17.25 11.93
CA VAL A 225 5.47 -16.58 11.03
C VAL A 225 4.34 -17.55 10.69
N SER A 226 3.10 -17.15 10.95
CA SER A 226 1.88 -17.91 10.66
C SER A 226 1.30 -17.52 9.30
N PHE A 227 0.40 -18.35 8.76
CA PHE A 227 -0.36 -17.99 7.57
C PHE A 227 -1.07 -16.64 7.75
N LYS A 228 -0.96 -15.77 6.73
CA LYS A 228 -1.43 -14.37 6.69
C LYS A 228 -0.67 -13.38 7.57
N ASP A 229 0.37 -13.81 8.28
CA ASP A 229 1.24 -12.86 8.96
C ASP A 229 2.02 -12.01 7.94
N THR A 230 2.24 -10.76 8.33
CA THR A 230 2.96 -9.78 7.52
C THR A 230 4.02 -9.09 8.36
N ALA A 231 5.12 -8.71 7.73
CA ALA A 231 6.20 -7.97 8.38
C ALA A 231 6.93 -7.08 7.39
N VAL A 232 7.62 -6.05 7.91
CA VAL A 232 8.47 -5.18 7.09
C VAL A 232 9.90 -5.26 7.59
N LEU A 233 10.78 -5.79 6.75
CA LEU A 233 12.22 -5.82 6.98
C LEU A 233 12.85 -4.55 6.42
N LYS A 234 13.78 -3.96 7.18
CA LYS A 234 14.60 -2.84 6.73
C LYS A 234 15.98 -3.38 6.44
N VAL A 235 16.40 -3.33 5.18
CA VAL A 235 17.67 -3.91 4.73
C VAL A 235 18.53 -2.86 4.03
N PRO A 236 19.86 -2.93 4.16
CA PRO A 236 20.74 -2.13 3.32
C PRO A 236 20.51 -2.41 1.82
N ALA A 237 20.94 -1.49 0.94
CA ALA A 237 21.04 -1.80 -0.48
C ALA A 237 21.96 -3.01 -0.72
N GLY A 238 21.57 -3.92 -1.62
CA GLY A 238 22.32 -5.14 -1.91
C GLY A 238 21.47 -6.21 -2.59
N THR A 239 22.08 -7.37 -2.81
CA THR A 239 21.43 -8.58 -3.31
C THR A 239 21.33 -9.59 -2.16
N TYR A 240 20.18 -10.26 -2.05
CA TYR A 240 19.87 -11.15 -0.94
C TYR A 240 19.36 -12.49 -1.46
N ASP A 241 19.58 -13.56 -0.71
CA ASP A 241 18.82 -14.80 -0.86
C ASP A 241 17.81 -14.90 0.29
N LEU A 242 16.58 -15.29 -0.05
CA LEU A 242 15.50 -15.50 0.93
C LEU A 242 15.17 -16.98 1.03
N ALA A 243 14.84 -17.43 2.23
CA ALA A 243 14.33 -18.78 2.44
C ALA A 243 13.22 -18.82 3.49
N VAL A 244 12.36 -19.81 3.35
CA VAL A 244 11.34 -20.19 4.32
C VAL A 244 11.73 -21.56 4.86
N ALA A 245 11.82 -21.69 6.18
CA ALA A 245 12.18 -22.92 6.86
C ALA A 245 11.10 -23.34 7.86
N GLU A 246 11.04 -24.64 8.20
CA GLU A 246 10.22 -25.09 9.32
C GLU A 246 10.68 -24.41 10.62
N ALA A 247 9.74 -23.85 11.38
CA ALA A 247 10.06 -23.04 12.55
C ALA A 247 10.97 -23.77 13.56
N GLY A 248 12.02 -23.07 14.01
CA GLY A 248 13.01 -23.59 14.97
C GLY A 248 13.99 -24.60 14.38
N THR A 249 14.01 -24.79 13.06
CA THR A 249 14.91 -25.72 12.36
C THR A 249 15.70 -25.02 11.25
N THR A 250 16.60 -25.76 10.60
CA THR A 250 17.25 -25.32 9.35
C THR A 250 16.73 -26.08 8.13
N ASN A 251 15.56 -26.73 8.25
CA ASN A 251 14.94 -27.45 7.15
C ASN A 251 14.28 -26.43 6.21
N ILE A 252 14.97 -26.09 5.13
CA ILE A 252 14.47 -25.14 4.13
C ILE A 252 13.36 -25.79 3.31
N LEU A 253 12.19 -25.15 3.31
CA LEU A 253 11.01 -25.54 2.53
C LEU A 253 11.00 -24.84 1.17
N LEU A 254 11.27 -23.54 1.16
CA LEU A 254 11.30 -22.70 -0.04
C LEU A 254 12.55 -21.82 0.00
N GLN A 255 13.10 -21.53 -1.17
CA GLN A 255 14.19 -20.57 -1.31
C GLN A 255 14.08 -19.80 -2.62
N ASN A 256 14.48 -18.55 -2.59
CA ASN A 256 14.65 -17.72 -3.76
C ASN A 256 16.04 -17.08 -3.70
N THR A 257 16.91 -17.53 -4.61
CA THR A 257 18.29 -17.05 -4.75
C THR A 257 18.45 -16.08 -5.93
N ASN A 258 17.34 -15.60 -6.48
CA ASN A 258 17.30 -14.68 -7.62
C ASN A 258 16.60 -13.37 -7.24
N VAL A 259 16.71 -12.94 -5.97
CA VAL A 259 16.14 -11.67 -5.54
C VAL A 259 16.89 -10.56 -6.28
N PRO A 260 16.20 -9.70 -7.05
CA PRO A 260 16.87 -8.60 -7.72
C PRO A 260 17.56 -7.67 -6.71
N ALA A 261 18.66 -7.04 -7.12
CA ALA A 261 19.37 -6.09 -6.28
C ALA A 261 18.42 -4.96 -5.84
N VAL A 262 18.32 -4.74 -4.53
CA VAL A 262 17.53 -3.65 -3.96
C VAL A 262 18.44 -2.46 -3.69
N SER A 263 17.97 -1.28 -4.06
CA SER A 263 18.59 0.02 -3.77
C SER A 263 17.91 0.66 -2.56
N ASN A 264 18.63 1.58 -1.88
CA ASN A 264 18.00 2.39 -0.85
C ASN A 264 16.82 3.16 -1.43
N GLY A 265 15.73 3.24 -0.68
CA GLY A 265 14.48 3.83 -1.16
C GLY A 265 13.54 2.83 -1.82
N ASN A 266 14.01 1.64 -2.23
CA ASN A 266 13.11 0.64 -2.79
C ASN A 266 12.15 0.09 -1.75
N VAL A 267 10.95 -0.26 -2.22
CA VAL A 267 9.97 -1.02 -1.46
C VAL A 267 9.64 -2.26 -2.28
N VAL A 268 9.84 -3.43 -1.69
CA VAL A 268 9.66 -4.73 -2.35
C VAL A 268 8.64 -5.53 -1.55
N THR A 269 7.73 -6.19 -2.25
CA THR A 269 6.83 -7.20 -1.69
C THR A 269 7.39 -8.58 -1.98
N ALA A 270 7.72 -9.33 -0.94
CA ALA A 270 8.05 -10.74 -1.00
C ALA A 270 6.92 -11.54 -0.37
N PHE A 271 6.31 -12.45 -1.13
CA PHE A 271 5.23 -13.28 -0.60
C PHE A 271 5.50 -14.76 -0.89
N ALA A 272 5.41 -15.56 0.17
CA ALA A 272 5.64 -17.01 0.08
C ALA A 272 4.32 -17.70 -0.26
N THR A 273 4.32 -18.43 -1.37
CA THR A 273 3.22 -19.26 -1.88
C THR A 273 3.54 -20.74 -1.65
N GLU A 274 2.76 -21.65 -2.22
CA GLU A 274 2.87 -23.09 -2.04
C GLU A 274 4.21 -23.66 -2.52
N ASP A 275 4.75 -23.12 -3.61
CA ASP A 275 5.90 -23.66 -4.32
C ASP A 275 7.03 -22.65 -4.54
N SER A 276 6.83 -21.38 -4.18
CA SER A 276 7.82 -20.34 -4.44
C SER A 276 7.80 -19.17 -3.43
N ILE A 277 8.80 -18.30 -3.53
CA ILE A 277 8.80 -16.97 -2.91
C ILE A 277 8.73 -15.96 -4.06
N ALA A 278 7.54 -15.43 -4.32
CA ALA A 278 7.30 -14.46 -5.36
C ALA A 278 7.74 -13.05 -4.90
N LEU A 279 8.19 -12.24 -5.86
CA LEU A 279 8.71 -10.90 -5.62
C LEU A 279 8.06 -9.89 -6.54
N ASN A 280 7.65 -8.75 -5.98
CA ASN A 280 7.24 -7.58 -6.72
C ASN A 280 8.02 -6.36 -6.21
N ILE A 281 8.69 -5.64 -7.12
CA ILE A 281 9.36 -4.39 -6.78
C ILE A 281 8.37 -3.26 -7.03
N ASP A 282 7.92 -2.64 -5.95
CA ASP A 282 6.90 -1.60 -5.99
C ASP A 282 7.48 -0.27 -6.45
N LYS A 283 8.73 0.02 -6.04
CA LYS A 283 9.53 1.20 -6.38
C LYS A 283 11.01 0.88 -6.35
#